data_AF-A0A661J935-F1
#
_entry.id   AF-A0A661J935-F1
#
_cell.length_a   1.000
_cell.length_b   1.000
_cell.length_c   1.000
_cell.angle_alpha   90.00
_cell.angle_beta   90.00
_cell.angle_gamma   90.00
#
_symmetry.space_group_name_H-M   'P 1'
#
loop_
_entity.id
_entity.type
_entity.pdbx_description
1 polymer ?
#
loop_
_entity_poly.entity_id
_entity_poly.type
_entity_poly.pdbx_seq_one_letter_code
_entity_poly.pdbx_strand_id
1 'polypeptide(L)'
;MNQTILLLFFKIFSIKNRLKNLGTKEKIRFLFSLIIALGFWFTIFFFSYKLILYLNNIEIIGEILLRKLLSMVFITFFAMLIFSNIITTISTLYLSKDLPFLFSSPLALSYIFFAKYVETTFSSSWMVLFFGSPFFVAFGMAKGAGIIYYLWLIPVIISFIFVTSGIGVIICMVLVRIFPANKTKNIFLFLSIGFTVALYLLFRFLQPEKLVNPESFHILVDYLSMLKTPSSPLLPSRWAEEAIVSFIHSHWQDAIFYLMMLFSSALFFTMIAELLANQIYIKGWAKSQEGKKAKLTKGWLIEKISQILTFPFKGFTKIILSRDIKLFFRDATQWSQLFMLFALIVVYVFNFSVLPLDKAPIPILYMQNLLAFLNIGLAGFVIAAVGARFVFPAVSLEKEAFWIIQTAPISLKQFLWSKFLMLFFPLLILAELLVFLTNYFLNATDFLIYLSSITIFLITIGVTSLGIGMGAIYPKFNVENVAQISTGYGGIIYMIISIAYIGIIIALEAYPAYKIFMFKLKDFPITFWQWIWIFFSFGVIIIIELITLFLPIYLGEKKLSLKEV
;
A
#
# COMPACT_ATOMS: atom_id res chain seq x y z
N MET A 1 27.62 0.57 25.29
CA MET A 1 27.56 -0.36 24.13
C MET A 1 26.92 -1.72 24.46
N ASN A 2 27.23 -2.38 25.59
CA ASN A 2 26.67 -3.71 25.91
C ASN A 2 25.14 -3.74 26.10
N GLN A 3 24.52 -2.68 26.63
CA GLN A 3 23.08 -2.67 26.94
C GLN A 3 22.18 -2.53 25.70
N THR A 4 22.56 -1.71 24.71
CA THR A 4 21.83 -1.59 23.42
C THR A 4 21.90 -2.89 22.63
N ILE A 5 23.07 -3.52 22.61
CA ILE A 5 23.29 -4.81 21.96
C ILE A 5 22.40 -5.89 22.63
N LEU A 6 22.27 -5.87 23.95
CA LEU A 6 21.44 -6.82 24.69
C LEU A 6 19.94 -6.68 24.39
N LEU A 7 19.44 -5.44 24.24
CA LEU A 7 18.06 -5.16 23.79
C LEU A 7 17.80 -5.67 22.37
N LEU A 8 18.75 -5.49 21.46
CA LEU A 8 18.65 -6.00 20.08
C LEU A 8 18.69 -7.54 20.05
N PHE A 9 19.59 -8.15 20.83
CA PHE A 9 19.68 -9.61 20.93
C PHE A 9 18.40 -10.23 21.48
N PHE A 10 17.77 -9.63 22.49
CA PHE A 10 16.49 -10.14 23.02
C PHE A 10 15.43 -10.30 21.93
N LYS A 11 15.34 -9.35 20.98
CA LYS A 11 14.41 -9.44 19.84
C LYS A 11 14.80 -10.53 18.86
N ILE A 12 16.09 -10.67 18.56
CA ILE A 12 16.60 -11.76 17.70
C ILE A 12 16.29 -13.13 18.33
N PHE A 13 16.50 -13.27 19.63
CA PHE A 13 16.18 -14.50 20.37
C PHE A 13 14.68 -14.75 20.43
N SER A 14 13.84 -13.72 20.60
CA SER A 14 12.39 -13.83 20.53
C SER A 14 11.92 -14.36 19.17
N ILE A 15 12.45 -13.81 18.07
CA ILE A 15 12.16 -14.28 16.71
C ILE A 15 12.63 -15.73 16.52
N LYS A 16 13.85 -16.06 16.95
CA LYS A 16 14.41 -17.41 16.85
C LYS A 16 13.60 -18.43 17.64
N ASN A 17 13.19 -18.11 18.87
CA ASN A 17 12.37 -18.97 19.71
C ASN A 17 10.96 -19.12 19.14
N ARG A 18 10.39 -18.05 18.58
CA ARG A 18 9.10 -18.11 17.89
C ARG A 18 9.17 -19.03 16.68
N LEU A 19 10.21 -18.94 15.85
CA LEU A 19 10.43 -19.81 14.70
C LEU A 19 10.63 -21.29 15.10
N LYS A 20 11.34 -21.55 16.19
CA LYS A 20 11.55 -22.91 16.71
C LYS A 20 10.26 -23.53 17.25
N ASN A 21 9.43 -22.74 17.93
CA ASN A 21 8.21 -23.20 18.60
C ASN A 21 6.95 -23.10 17.72
N LEU A 22 7.09 -22.87 16.41
CA LEU A 22 5.94 -22.84 15.50
C LEU A 22 5.27 -24.21 15.45
N GLY A 23 3.96 -24.24 15.72
CA GLY A 23 3.15 -25.43 15.46
C GLY A 23 3.13 -25.79 13.97
N THR A 24 2.81 -27.04 13.61
CA THR A 24 2.81 -27.53 12.22
C THR A 24 1.97 -26.67 11.29
N LYS A 25 0.79 -26.21 11.76
CA LYS A 25 -0.08 -25.28 11.01
C LYS A 25 0.59 -23.93 10.78
N GLU A 26 1.33 -23.38 11.75
CA GLU A 26 2.01 -22.10 11.60
C GLU A 26 3.24 -22.19 10.68
N LYS A 27 3.96 -23.32 10.72
CA LYS A 27 5.05 -23.61 9.78
C LYS A 27 4.56 -23.62 8.34
N ILE A 28 3.44 -24.30 8.06
CA ILE A 28 2.84 -24.31 6.72
C ILE A 28 2.45 -22.89 6.27
N ARG A 29 1.84 -22.10 7.17
CA ARG A 29 1.49 -20.69 6.86
C ARG A 29 2.72 -19.85 6.55
N PHE A 30 3.78 -20.01 7.33
CA PHE A 30 5.04 -19.31 7.12
C PHE A 30 5.70 -19.70 5.79
N LEU A 31 5.82 -21.01 5.51
CA LEU A 31 6.35 -21.51 4.24
C LEU A 31 5.54 -20.99 3.05
N PHE A 32 4.22 -21.04 3.12
CA PHE A 32 3.35 -20.51 2.08
C PHE A 32 3.58 -19.01 1.83
N SER A 33 3.66 -18.21 2.90
CA SER A 33 3.96 -16.77 2.77
C SER A 33 5.35 -16.50 2.19
N LEU A 34 6.33 -17.36 2.51
CA LEU A 34 7.70 -17.25 2.01
C LEU A 34 7.78 -17.61 0.52
N ILE A 35 7.05 -18.64 0.08
CA ILE A 35 6.95 -18.99 -1.35
C ILE A 35 6.34 -17.84 -2.15
N ILE A 36 5.25 -17.24 -1.66
CA ILE A 36 4.63 -16.08 -2.32
C ILE A 36 5.60 -14.91 -2.39
N ALA A 37 6.28 -14.59 -1.28
CA ALA A 37 7.25 -13.51 -1.24
C ALA A 37 8.38 -13.75 -2.26
N LEU A 38 8.97 -14.94 -2.30
CA LEU A 38 10.01 -15.30 -3.27
C LEU A 38 9.50 -15.29 -4.71
N GLY A 39 8.28 -15.76 -4.97
CA GLY A 39 7.66 -15.69 -6.29
C GLY A 39 7.51 -14.25 -6.78
N PHE A 40 7.07 -13.34 -5.89
CA PHE A 40 6.98 -11.92 -6.21
C PHE A 40 8.35 -11.28 -6.43
N TRP A 41 9.35 -11.63 -5.59
CA TRP A 41 10.72 -11.19 -5.75
C TRP A 41 11.30 -11.60 -7.11
N PHE A 42 11.11 -12.86 -7.51
CA PHE A 42 11.57 -13.37 -8.81
C PHE A 42 10.84 -12.71 -9.98
N THR A 43 9.55 -12.44 -9.81
CA THR A 43 8.76 -11.73 -10.83
C THR A 43 9.29 -10.31 -11.06
N ILE A 44 9.53 -9.54 -9.99
CA ILE A 44 10.15 -8.22 -10.09
C ILE A 44 11.53 -8.31 -10.73
N PHE A 45 12.36 -9.28 -10.30
CA PHE A 45 13.68 -9.51 -10.88
C PHE A 45 13.60 -9.74 -12.39
N PHE A 46 12.73 -10.66 -12.84
CA PHE A 46 12.58 -11.01 -14.24
C PHE A 46 12.14 -9.82 -15.11
N PHE A 47 11.11 -9.08 -14.67
CA PHE A 47 10.65 -7.89 -15.39
C PHE A 47 11.69 -6.79 -15.40
N SER A 48 12.36 -6.54 -14.27
CA SER A 48 13.43 -5.54 -14.17
C SER A 48 14.59 -5.89 -15.07
N TYR A 49 15.03 -7.16 -15.07
CA TYR A 49 16.12 -7.65 -15.90
C TYR A 49 15.80 -7.51 -17.38
N LYS A 50 14.60 -7.92 -17.82
CA LYS A 50 14.15 -7.73 -19.20
C LYS A 50 14.08 -6.26 -19.60
N LEU A 51 13.52 -5.41 -18.74
CA LEU A 51 13.42 -3.97 -19.00
C LEU A 51 14.81 -3.34 -19.15
N ILE A 52 15.74 -3.67 -18.25
CA ILE A 52 17.10 -3.12 -18.27
C ILE A 52 17.86 -3.62 -19.51
N LEU A 53 17.76 -4.90 -19.87
CA LEU A 53 18.35 -5.42 -21.11
C LEU A 53 17.79 -4.72 -22.35
N TYR A 54 16.47 -4.55 -22.41
CA TYR A 54 15.82 -3.84 -23.51
C TYR A 54 16.35 -2.41 -23.64
N LEU A 55 16.42 -1.68 -22.52
CA LEU A 55 16.96 -0.31 -22.50
C LEU A 55 18.45 -0.27 -22.84
N ASN A 56 19.23 -1.27 -22.41
CA ASN A 56 20.66 -1.34 -22.69
C ASN A 56 20.96 -1.60 -24.18
N ASN A 57 20.06 -2.29 -24.89
CA ASN A 57 20.19 -2.58 -26.32
C ASN A 57 19.80 -1.40 -27.23
N ILE A 58 19.26 -0.30 -26.68
CA ILE A 58 18.98 0.91 -27.44
C ILE A 58 20.29 1.68 -27.64
N GLU A 59 20.81 1.67 -28.87
CA GLU A 59 22.03 2.37 -29.25
C GLU A 59 21.96 3.88 -28.89
N ILE A 60 23.08 4.44 -28.43
CA ILE A 60 23.30 5.87 -28.11
C ILE A 60 22.56 6.39 -26.84
N ILE A 61 21.31 5.98 -26.59
CA ILE A 61 20.47 6.58 -25.54
C ILE A 61 20.31 5.66 -24.31
N GLY A 62 20.56 4.35 -24.46
CA GLY A 62 20.31 3.34 -23.42
C GLY A 62 20.96 3.63 -22.07
N GLU A 63 22.21 4.08 -22.05
CA GLU A 63 22.93 4.36 -20.81
C GLU A 63 22.35 5.55 -20.03
N ILE A 64 21.96 6.61 -20.75
CA ILE A 64 21.34 7.81 -20.16
C ILE A 64 19.99 7.44 -19.56
N LEU A 65 19.20 6.63 -20.26
CA LEU A 65 17.91 6.13 -19.77
C LEU A 65 18.07 5.26 -18.53
N LEU A 66 19.07 4.38 -18.49
CA LEU A 66 19.34 3.52 -17.35
C LEU A 66 19.78 4.31 -16.12
N ARG A 67 20.65 5.31 -16.30
CA ARG A 67 21.03 6.24 -15.23
C ARG A 67 19.83 7.02 -14.71
N LYS A 68 19.01 7.55 -15.62
CA LYS A 68 17.78 8.25 -15.26
C LYS A 68 16.82 7.33 -14.50
N LEU A 69 16.64 6.09 -14.94
CA LEU A 69 15.79 5.10 -14.29
C LEU A 69 16.29 4.80 -12.87
N LEU A 70 17.59 4.57 -12.69
CA LEU A 70 18.20 4.39 -11.37
C LEU A 70 17.96 5.61 -10.46
N SER A 71 18.10 6.82 -11.01
CA SER A 71 17.79 8.07 -10.31
C SER A 71 16.32 8.13 -9.86
N MET A 72 15.38 7.76 -10.74
CA MET A 72 13.96 7.70 -10.40
C MET A 72 13.69 6.71 -9.27
N VAL A 73 14.33 5.54 -9.29
CA VAL A 73 14.21 4.53 -8.23
C VAL A 73 14.70 5.08 -6.89
N PHE A 74 15.90 5.69 -6.83
CA PHE A 74 16.43 6.25 -5.59
C PHE A 74 15.63 7.44 -5.06
N ILE A 75 15.17 8.34 -5.92
CA ILE A 75 14.30 9.47 -5.50
C ILE A 75 12.99 8.94 -4.93
N THR A 76 12.39 7.94 -5.58
CA THR A 76 11.16 7.31 -5.11
C THR A 76 11.36 6.63 -3.76
N PHE A 77 12.44 5.86 -3.60
CA PHE A 77 12.80 5.23 -2.33
C PHE A 77 13.10 6.25 -1.24
N PHE A 78 13.77 7.36 -1.57
CA PHE A 78 14.07 8.43 -0.62
C PHE A 78 12.78 9.02 -0.03
N ALA A 79 11.83 9.40 -0.90
CA ALA A 79 10.54 9.94 -0.47
C ALA A 79 9.71 8.92 0.32
N MET A 80 9.60 7.68 -0.17
CA MET A 80 8.84 6.62 0.50
C MET A 80 9.43 6.27 1.86
N LEU A 81 10.76 6.15 1.97
CA LEU A 81 11.43 5.81 3.23
C LEU A 81 11.29 6.93 4.25
N ILE A 82 11.42 8.21 3.88
CA ILE A 82 11.20 9.31 4.82
C ILE A 82 9.79 9.26 5.38
N PHE A 83 8.79 9.13 4.50
CA PHE A 83 7.39 9.07 4.91
C PHE A 83 7.10 7.85 5.79
N SER A 84 7.59 6.68 5.39
CA SER A 84 7.49 5.44 6.16
C SER A 84 8.12 5.59 7.54
N ASN A 85 9.34 6.16 7.61
CA ASN A 85 10.04 6.41 8.86
C ASN A 85 9.27 7.35 9.78
N ILE A 86 8.64 8.42 9.27
CA ILE A 86 7.84 9.32 10.13
C ILE A 86 6.69 8.54 10.78
N ILE A 87 5.99 7.68 10.03
CA ILE A 87 4.85 6.91 10.55
C ILE A 87 5.32 5.84 11.55
N THR A 88 6.36 5.08 11.21
CA THR A 88 6.87 4.01 12.08
C THR A 88 7.42 4.57 13.37
N THR A 89 8.10 5.73 13.33
CA THR A 89 8.64 6.42 14.51
C THR A 89 7.56 6.69 15.55
N ILE A 90 6.35 7.11 15.16
CA ILE A 90 5.24 7.33 16.11
C ILE A 90 4.91 6.04 16.85
N SER A 91 4.82 4.93 16.11
CA SER A 91 4.46 3.62 16.66
C SER A 91 5.54 3.06 17.59
N THR A 92 6.81 3.25 17.23
CA THR A 92 7.96 2.66 17.94
C THR A 92 8.46 3.52 19.10
N LEU A 93 8.60 4.83 18.90
CA LEU A 93 9.14 5.77 19.91
C LEU A 93 8.07 6.32 20.86
N TYR A 94 6.80 6.40 20.48
CA TYR A 94 5.80 7.06 21.32
C TYR A 94 4.69 6.14 21.83
N LEU A 95 4.27 5.14 21.03
CA LEU A 95 3.10 4.31 21.34
C LEU A 95 3.42 2.86 21.72
N SER A 96 4.69 2.46 21.67
CA SER A 96 5.12 1.08 21.92
C SER A 96 4.87 0.68 23.38
N LYS A 97 4.25 -0.49 23.61
CA LYS A 97 3.84 -0.96 24.96
C LYS A 97 5.02 -1.28 25.89
N ASP A 98 6.21 -1.48 25.35
CA ASP A 98 7.44 -1.72 26.12
C ASP A 98 8.07 -0.44 26.67
N LEU A 99 7.66 0.75 26.22
CA LEU A 99 8.24 2.03 26.65
C LEU A 99 8.06 2.32 28.15
N PRO A 100 6.89 2.10 28.78
CA PRO A 100 6.75 2.28 30.23
C PRO A 100 7.75 1.45 31.02
N PHE A 101 7.97 0.19 30.61
CA PHE A 101 8.96 -0.69 31.23
C PHE A 101 10.38 -0.16 30.99
N LEU A 102 10.73 0.19 29.76
CA LEU A 102 12.06 0.71 29.41
C LEU A 102 12.38 2.01 30.15
N PHE A 103 11.44 2.95 30.26
CA PHE A 103 11.63 4.20 31.00
C PHE A 103 11.65 4.01 32.52
N SER A 104 11.07 2.93 33.05
CA SER A 104 11.19 2.57 34.47
C SER A 104 12.51 1.86 34.82
N SER A 105 13.24 1.38 33.80
CA SER A 105 14.51 0.69 33.97
C SER A 105 15.67 1.68 34.13
N PRO A 106 16.79 1.31 34.79
CA PRO A 106 17.95 2.18 34.99
C PRO A 106 18.81 2.33 33.72
N LEU A 107 18.19 2.41 32.55
CA LEU A 107 18.85 2.61 31.26
C LEU A 107 18.88 4.09 30.90
N ALA A 108 20.03 4.58 30.42
CA ALA A 108 20.12 5.94 29.90
C ALA A 108 19.21 6.11 28.66
N LEU A 109 18.65 7.32 28.51
CA LEU A 109 17.73 7.63 27.42
C LEU A 109 18.33 7.41 26.03
N SER A 110 19.62 7.72 25.85
CA SER A 110 20.35 7.50 24.60
C SER A 110 20.31 6.03 24.17
N TYR A 111 20.44 5.09 25.10
CA TYR A 111 20.38 3.66 24.81
C TYR A 111 18.98 3.21 24.40
N ILE A 112 17.95 3.70 25.09
CA ILE A 112 16.55 3.40 24.75
C ILE A 112 16.23 3.99 23.36
N PHE A 113 16.61 5.25 23.14
CA PHE A 113 16.41 5.93 21.87
C PHE A 113 17.12 5.22 20.73
N PHE A 114 18.41 4.89 20.86
CA PHE A 114 19.17 4.24 19.80
C PHE A 114 18.62 2.84 19.49
N ALA A 115 18.25 2.05 20.51
CA ALA A 115 17.62 0.74 20.30
C ALA A 115 16.31 0.88 19.50
N LYS A 116 15.47 1.85 19.86
CA LYS A 116 14.22 2.15 19.14
C LYS A 116 14.44 2.77 17.77
N TYR A 117 15.48 3.57 17.59
CA TYR A 117 15.87 4.15 16.31
C TYR A 117 16.27 3.05 15.33
N VAL A 118 17.13 2.11 15.76
CA VAL A 118 17.52 0.95 14.95
C VAL A 118 16.30 0.09 14.63
N GLU A 119 15.43 -0.20 15.61
CA GLU A 119 14.16 -0.90 15.37
C GLU A 119 13.29 -0.19 14.33
N THR A 120 13.18 1.13 14.43
CA THR A 120 12.40 1.94 13.50
C THR A 120 12.95 1.82 12.09
N THR A 121 14.27 2.01 11.92
CA THR A 121 14.99 1.90 10.65
C THR A 121 14.79 0.53 9.99
N PHE A 122 14.88 -0.57 10.74
CA PHE A 122 14.62 -1.90 10.19
C PHE A 122 13.14 -2.11 9.86
N SER A 123 12.22 -1.68 10.73
CA SER A 123 10.78 -1.88 10.54
C SER A 123 10.20 -1.10 9.37
N SER A 124 10.80 0.05 9.02
CA SER A 124 10.38 0.88 7.89
C SER A 124 11.01 0.43 6.56
N SER A 125 12.24 -0.09 6.62
CA SER A 125 13.06 -0.31 5.42
C SER A 125 13.02 -1.73 4.88
N TRP A 126 12.56 -2.73 5.66
CA TRP A 126 12.54 -4.13 5.20
C TRP A 126 11.77 -4.31 3.89
N MET A 127 10.68 -3.57 3.70
CA MET A 127 9.84 -3.68 2.51
C MET A 127 10.55 -3.11 1.26
N VAL A 128 11.21 -1.97 1.40
CA VAL A 128 11.97 -1.34 0.32
C VAL A 128 13.20 -2.17 -0.02
N LEU A 129 13.88 -2.74 0.98
CA LEU A 129 14.98 -3.69 0.75
C LEU A 129 14.51 -4.94 0.00
N PHE A 130 13.39 -5.51 0.42
CA PHE A 130 12.86 -6.73 -0.19
C PHE A 130 12.42 -6.49 -1.63
N PHE A 131 11.64 -5.45 -1.91
CA PHE A 131 11.14 -5.17 -3.27
C PHE A 131 12.14 -4.42 -4.16
N GLY A 132 13.11 -3.71 -3.59
CA GLY A 132 14.15 -2.98 -4.32
C GLY A 132 15.37 -3.83 -4.65
N SER A 133 15.71 -4.83 -3.83
CA SER A 133 16.85 -5.72 -4.10
C SER A 133 16.79 -6.45 -5.46
N PRO A 134 15.66 -7.00 -5.96
CA PRO A 134 15.66 -7.65 -7.26
C PRO A 134 15.98 -6.69 -8.41
N PHE A 135 15.57 -5.41 -8.30
CA PHE A 135 15.92 -4.39 -9.27
C PHE A 135 17.43 -4.12 -9.30
N PHE A 136 18.07 -3.95 -8.13
CA PHE A 136 19.51 -3.72 -8.06
C PHE A 136 20.34 -4.93 -8.52
N VAL A 137 19.88 -6.15 -8.19
CA VAL A 137 20.51 -7.37 -8.66
C VAL A 137 20.41 -7.48 -10.19
N ALA A 138 19.23 -7.22 -10.75
CA ALA A 138 19.01 -7.19 -12.19
C ALA A 138 19.88 -6.13 -12.88
N PHE A 139 20.06 -4.96 -12.27
CA PHE A 139 20.90 -3.88 -12.79
C PHE A 139 22.37 -4.29 -12.88
N GLY A 140 22.93 -4.89 -11.82
CA GLY A 140 24.30 -5.42 -11.82
C GLY A 140 24.50 -6.51 -12.88
N MET A 141 23.58 -7.48 -12.95
CA MET A 141 23.66 -8.57 -13.94
C MET A 141 23.58 -8.07 -15.39
N ALA A 142 22.67 -7.14 -15.68
CA ALA A 142 22.48 -6.63 -17.04
C ALA A 142 23.64 -5.76 -17.52
N LYS A 143 24.35 -5.09 -16.61
CA LYS A 143 25.59 -4.33 -16.91
C LYS A 143 26.86 -5.18 -16.86
N GLY A 144 26.75 -6.49 -16.64
CA GLY A 144 27.92 -7.38 -16.57
C GLY A 144 28.82 -7.12 -15.35
N ALA A 145 28.26 -6.56 -14.27
CA ALA A 145 29.04 -6.24 -13.08
C ALA A 145 29.48 -7.52 -12.34
N GLY A 146 30.75 -7.57 -11.93
CA GLY A 146 31.32 -8.70 -11.18
C GLY A 146 30.77 -8.83 -9.75
N ILE A 147 31.15 -9.90 -9.04
CA ILE A 147 30.64 -10.21 -7.69
C ILE A 147 30.87 -9.06 -6.67
N ILE A 148 31.92 -8.26 -6.87
CA ILE A 148 32.30 -7.13 -5.99
C ILE A 148 31.21 -6.06 -5.97
N TYR A 149 30.44 -5.91 -7.06
CA TYR A 149 29.30 -4.98 -7.11
C TYR A 149 28.26 -5.26 -6.02
N TYR A 150 27.92 -6.53 -5.79
CA TYR A 150 26.92 -6.90 -4.79
C TYR A 150 27.41 -6.65 -3.36
N LEU A 151 28.72 -6.79 -3.12
CA LEU A 151 29.32 -6.40 -1.84
C LEU A 151 29.36 -4.89 -1.66
N TRP A 152 29.62 -4.13 -2.73
CA TRP A 152 29.61 -2.67 -2.73
C TRP A 152 28.22 -2.07 -2.51
N LEU A 153 27.18 -2.74 -3.01
CA LEU A 153 25.79 -2.33 -2.86
C LEU A 153 25.34 -2.27 -1.38
N ILE A 154 25.86 -3.17 -0.53
CA ILE A 154 25.48 -3.28 0.88
C ILE A 154 25.75 -1.96 1.65
N PRO A 155 26.97 -1.41 1.70
CA PRO A 155 27.24 -0.17 2.42
C PRO A 155 26.53 1.05 1.82
N VAL A 156 26.30 1.10 0.50
CA VAL A 156 25.53 2.17 -0.15
C VAL A 156 24.10 2.19 0.38
N ILE A 157 23.41 1.03 0.33
CA ILE A 157 22.03 0.91 0.76
C ILE A 157 21.87 1.14 2.26
N ILE A 158 22.78 0.59 3.09
CA ILE A 158 22.75 0.80 4.54
C ILE A 158 22.86 2.30 4.85
N SER A 159 23.86 2.97 4.28
CA SER A 159 24.06 4.41 4.52
C SER A 159 22.85 5.23 4.08
N PHE A 160 22.28 4.93 2.90
CA PHE A 160 21.08 5.58 2.38
C PHE A 160 19.85 5.39 3.31
N ILE A 161 19.67 4.20 3.86
CA ILE A 161 18.59 3.90 4.81
C ILE A 161 18.75 4.68 6.11
N PHE A 162 19.97 4.78 6.65
CA PHE A 162 20.21 5.55 7.86
C PHE A 162 20.00 7.06 7.65
N VAL A 163 20.39 7.60 6.50
CA VAL A 163 20.08 9.00 6.14
C VAL A 163 18.57 9.24 6.15
N THR A 164 17.80 8.42 5.43
CA THR A 164 16.34 8.58 5.33
C THR A 164 15.63 8.38 6.68
N SER A 165 16.11 7.43 7.50
CA SER A 165 15.61 7.20 8.85
C SER A 165 15.90 8.36 9.79
N GLY A 166 17.14 8.89 9.77
CA GLY A 166 17.51 10.06 10.58
C GLY A 166 16.63 11.27 10.28
N ILE A 167 16.44 11.59 8.99
CA ILE A 167 15.55 12.68 8.56
C ILE A 167 14.11 12.43 9.04
N GLY A 168 13.56 11.23 8.81
CA GLY A 168 12.18 10.90 9.18
C GLY A 168 11.93 10.96 10.70
N VAL A 169 12.87 10.44 11.49
CA VAL A 169 12.78 10.47 12.96
C VAL A 169 12.87 11.89 13.50
N ILE A 170 13.78 12.73 12.99
CA ILE A 170 13.88 14.14 13.38
C ILE A 170 12.57 14.88 13.09
N ILE A 171 12.05 14.74 11.87
CA ILE A 171 10.77 15.36 11.48
C ILE A 171 9.65 14.89 12.42
N CYS A 172 9.58 13.58 12.70
CA CYS A 172 8.58 13.03 13.60
C CYS A 172 8.67 13.60 15.02
N MET A 173 9.87 13.67 15.60
CA MET A 173 10.05 14.20 16.96
C MET A 173 9.62 15.68 17.05
N VAL A 174 9.93 16.48 16.02
CA VAL A 174 9.47 17.87 15.91
C VAL A 174 7.94 17.94 15.79
N LEU A 175 7.34 17.09 14.94
CA LEU A 175 5.89 17.04 14.78
C LEU A 175 5.18 16.66 16.07
N VAL A 176 5.68 15.66 16.81
CA VAL A 176 5.08 15.22 18.09
C VAL A 176 5.20 16.30 19.18
N ARG A 177 6.24 17.13 19.13
CA ARG A 177 6.37 18.29 20.03
C ARG A 177 5.24 19.29 19.80
N ILE A 178 4.94 19.60 18.54
CA ILE A 178 3.88 20.54 18.13
C ILE A 178 2.50 19.93 18.41
N PHE A 179 2.26 18.73 17.88
CA PHE A 179 1.02 17.98 18.00
C PHE A 179 1.25 16.75 18.89
N PRO A 180 0.64 16.65 20.08
CA PRO A 180 0.76 15.45 20.93
C PRO A 180 0.47 14.19 20.12
N ALA A 181 1.19 13.08 20.34
CA ALA A 181 1.03 11.86 19.54
C ALA A 181 -0.41 11.28 19.60
N ASN A 182 -1.17 11.58 20.67
CA ASN A 182 -2.61 11.26 20.77
C ASN A 182 -3.51 12.01 19.77
N LYS A 183 -3.01 13.09 19.16
CA LYS A 183 -3.64 13.76 18.03
C LYS A 183 -3.08 13.24 16.71
N THR A 184 -3.01 11.92 16.58
CA THR A 184 -2.65 11.24 15.32
C THR A 184 -3.37 11.88 14.13
N LYS A 185 -4.63 12.35 14.31
CA LYS A 185 -5.39 13.13 13.32
C LYS A 185 -4.61 14.25 12.65
N ASN A 186 -4.05 15.14 13.45
CA ASN A 186 -3.44 16.36 12.94
C ASN A 186 -2.08 16.05 12.31
N ILE A 187 -1.35 15.10 12.92
CA ILE A 187 -0.06 14.63 12.39
C ILE A 187 -0.29 13.97 11.04
N PHE A 188 -1.23 13.03 10.95
CA PHE A 188 -1.53 12.31 9.71
C PHE A 188 -2.14 13.20 8.62
N LEU A 189 -2.97 14.19 8.96
CA LEU A 189 -3.49 15.14 7.99
C LEU A 189 -2.36 16.00 7.41
N PHE A 190 -1.47 16.51 8.27
CA PHE A 190 -0.29 17.25 7.83
C PHE A 190 0.63 16.38 6.96
N LEU A 191 0.84 15.13 7.37
CA LEU A 191 1.63 14.15 6.64
C LEU A 191 1.01 13.83 5.27
N SER A 192 -0.32 13.68 5.20
CA SER A 192 -1.04 13.40 3.95
C SER A 192 -0.95 14.57 2.97
N ILE A 193 -1.09 15.81 3.46
CA ILE A 193 -0.89 17.01 2.66
C ILE A 193 0.58 17.06 2.19
N GLY A 194 1.53 16.87 3.10
CA GLY A 194 2.96 16.85 2.78
C GLY A 194 3.31 15.77 1.74
N PHE A 195 2.71 14.59 1.83
CA PHE A 195 2.88 13.51 0.86
C PHE A 195 2.26 13.82 -0.49
N THR A 196 1.09 14.44 -0.50
CA THR A 196 0.44 14.88 -1.75
C THR A 196 1.30 15.94 -2.44
N VAL A 197 1.84 16.89 -1.68
CA VAL A 197 2.80 17.89 -2.18
C VAL A 197 4.09 17.20 -2.66
N ALA A 198 4.62 16.24 -1.91
CA ALA A 198 5.81 15.49 -2.31
C ALA A 198 5.59 14.67 -3.59
N LEU A 199 4.42 14.04 -3.75
CA LEU A 199 4.03 13.35 -4.98
C LEU A 199 3.87 14.32 -6.14
N TYR A 200 3.22 15.46 -5.91
CA TYR A 200 3.11 16.51 -6.93
C TYR A 200 4.49 17.01 -7.37
N LEU A 201 5.37 17.31 -6.42
CA LEU A 201 6.75 17.69 -6.69
C LEU A 201 7.48 16.57 -7.43
N LEU A 202 7.29 15.32 -7.03
CA LEU A 202 7.88 14.15 -7.69
C LEU A 202 7.39 14.06 -9.14
N PHE A 203 6.09 14.15 -9.43
CA PHE A 203 5.58 14.16 -10.80
C PHE A 203 6.13 15.35 -11.60
N ARG A 204 6.19 16.53 -10.99
CA ARG A 204 6.76 17.73 -11.62
C ARG A 204 8.26 17.62 -11.90
N PHE A 205 9.02 16.98 -11.00
CA PHE A 205 10.45 16.75 -11.16
C PHE A 205 10.75 15.61 -12.14
N LEU A 206 9.87 14.60 -12.20
CA LEU A 206 10.02 13.48 -13.12
C LEU A 206 9.62 13.83 -14.56
N GLN A 207 8.77 14.85 -14.77
CA GLN A 207 8.24 15.26 -16.08
C GLN A 207 7.89 14.07 -17.01
N PRO A 208 7.14 13.05 -16.54
CA PRO A 208 6.87 11.85 -17.34
C PRO A 208 6.07 12.16 -18.61
N GLU A 209 5.29 13.25 -18.62
CA GLU A 209 4.50 13.77 -19.74
C GLU A 209 5.34 14.07 -20.98
N LYS A 210 6.62 14.43 -20.81
CA LYS A 210 7.53 14.72 -21.93
C LYS A 210 8.12 13.47 -22.58
N LEU A 211 8.04 12.31 -21.94
CA LEU A 211 8.49 11.04 -22.51
C LEU A 211 7.49 10.47 -23.53
N VAL A 212 6.27 11.01 -23.59
CA VAL A 212 5.15 10.50 -24.43
C VAL A 212 4.94 11.36 -25.69
N ASN A 213 5.64 12.49 -25.81
CA ASN A 213 5.52 13.42 -26.94
C ASN A 213 6.51 13.07 -28.08
N PRO A 214 6.04 12.56 -29.24
CA PRO A 214 6.89 12.14 -30.36
C PRO A 214 7.44 13.32 -31.17
N GLU A 215 6.88 14.51 -31.02
CA GLU A 215 7.28 15.70 -31.80
C GLU A 215 8.64 16.27 -31.35
N SER A 216 9.11 15.92 -30.14
CA SER A 216 10.41 16.36 -29.62
C SER A 216 11.60 15.52 -30.12
N PHE A 217 11.36 14.48 -30.93
CA PHE A 217 12.42 13.60 -31.45
C PHE A 217 13.30 14.27 -32.53
N HIS A 218 12.87 15.38 -33.13
CA HIS A 218 13.61 16.04 -34.20
C HIS A 218 14.82 16.86 -33.73
N ILE A 219 14.99 17.08 -32.42
CA ILE A 219 16.18 17.75 -31.86
C ILE A 219 16.78 16.85 -30.78
N LEU A 220 17.54 15.86 -31.23
CA LEU A 220 18.24 14.88 -30.37
C LEU A 220 19.13 15.58 -29.31
N VAL A 221 19.67 16.76 -29.63
CA VAL A 221 20.51 17.57 -28.73
C VAL A 221 19.69 18.23 -27.60
N ASP A 222 18.47 18.70 -27.88
CA ASP A 222 17.58 19.27 -26.86
C ASP A 222 16.96 18.17 -25.99
N TYR A 223 16.67 17.00 -26.57
CA TYR A 223 16.25 15.84 -25.78
C TYR A 223 17.37 15.35 -24.85
N LEU A 224 18.62 15.30 -25.31
CA LEU A 224 19.79 14.94 -24.49
C LEU A 224 20.08 15.97 -23.39
N SER A 225 19.86 17.27 -23.63
CA SER A 225 20.00 18.32 -22.62
C SER A 225 18.83 18.32 -21.62
N MET A 226 17.61 17.97 -22.05
CA MET A 226 16.44 17.80 -21.19
C MET A 226 16.49 16.51 -20.35
N LEU A 227 17.08 15.42 -20.86
CA LEU A 227 17.32 14.18 -20.10
C LEU A 227 18.41 14.35 -19.04
N LYS A 228 19.35 15.28 -19.25
CA LYS A 228 20.23 15.82 -18.20
C LYS A 228 19.45 16.75 -17.28
N THR A 229 18.30 16.31 -16.77
CA THR A 229 17.59 17.05 -15.71
C THR A 229 18.55 17.33 -14.56
N PRO A 230 18.67 18.58 -14.09
CA PRO A 230 19.46 18.90 -12.91
C PRO A 230 18.74 18.34 -11.69
N SER A 231 19.07 17.11 -11.29
CA SER A 231 18.82 16.66 -9.92
C SER A 231 19.67 17.53 -9.01
N SER A 232 19.07 18.15 -7.98
CA SER A 232 19.82 18.97 -7.02
C SER A 232 21.06 18.21 -6.53
N PRO A 233 22.27 18.77 -6.68
CA PRO A 233 23.52 18.11 -6.29
C PRO A 233 23.59 17.67 -4.82
N LEU A 234 22.69 18.20 -4.00
CA LEU A 234 22.67 18.03 -2.54
C LEU A 234 21.76 16.90 -2.05
N LEU A 235 21.11 16.15 -2.95
CA LEU A 235 20.19 15.09 -2.54
C LEU A 235 20.92 13.75 -2.25
N PRO A 236 20.67 13.11 -1.09
CA PRO A 236 21.23 11.79 -0.79
C PRO A 236 20.87 10.69 -1.79
N SER A 237 19.70 10.80 -2.44
CA SER A 237 19.32 9.89 -3.53
C SER A 237 20.27 9.96 -4.72
N ARG A 238 20.82 11.15 -5.02
CA ARG A 238 21.81 11.33 -6.08
C ARG A 238 23.15 10.73 -5.70
N TRP A 239 23.60 10.90 -4.46
CA TRP A 239 24.85 10.32 -4.00
C TRP A 239 24.80 8.78 -4.02
N ALA A 240 23.65 8.17 -3.72
CA ALA A 240 23.46 6.72 -3.84
C ALA A 240 23.50 6.22 -5.29
N GLU A 241 22.90 6.97 -6.21
CA GLU A 241 22.97 6.70 -7.64
C GLU A 241 24.41 6.77 -8.15
N GLU A 242 25.13 7.86 -7.87
CA GLU A 242 26.51 8.06 -8.34
C GLU A 242 27.49 7.05 -7.72
N ALA A 243 27.30 6.68 -6.45
CA ALA A 243 28.10 5.63 -5.82
C ALA A 243 27.99 4.27 -6.56
N ILE A 244 26.84 3.99 -7.20
CA ILE A 244 26.61 2.78 -7.98
C ILE A 244 27.09 2.93 -9.42
N VAL A 245 26.74 4.06 -10.07
CA VAL A 245 27.08 4.30 -11.48
C VAL A 245 28.59 4.43 -11.66
N SER A 246 29.25 5.24 -10.82
CA SER A 246 30.72 5.42 -10.88
C SER A 246 31.46 4.10 -10.63
N PHE A 247 30.94 3.21 -9.79
CA PHE A 247 31.51 1.87 -9.58
C PHE A 247 31.44 1.02 -10.86
N ILE A 248 30.31 1.02 -11.56
CA ILE A 248 30.13 0.24 -12.80
C ILE A 248 31.04 0.76 -13.92
N HIS A 249 31.24 2.08 -14.01
CA HIS A 249 32.16 2.70 -14.95
C HIS A 249 33.64 2.63 -14.52
N SER A 250 33.96 1.91 -13.43
CA SER A 250 35.32 1.78 -12.89
C SER A 250 35.96 3.11 -12.43
N HIS A 251 35.16 4.15 -12.16
CA HIS A 251 35.60 5.40 -11.54
C HIS A 251 35.56 5.28 -10.01
N TRP A 252 36.54 4.55 -9.47
CA TRP A 252 36.60 4.19 -8.04
C TRP A 252 36.67 5.39 -7.09
N GLN A 253 37.37 6.46 -7.48
CA GLN A 253 37.52 7.67 -6.66
C GLN A 253 36.16 8.35 -6.42
N ASP A 254 35.40 8.55 -7.49
CA ASP A 254 34.05 9.14 -7.41
C ASP A 254 33.10 8.22 -6.62
N ALA A 255 33.15 6.91 -6.87
CA ALA A 255 32.30 5.96 -6.16
C ALA A 255 32.54 6.01 -4.64
N ILE A 256 33.81 6.03 -4.21
CA ILE A 256 34.18 6.13 -2.79
C ILE A 256 33.80 7.50 -2.22
N PHE A 257 34.00 8.58 -2.97
CA PHE A 257 33.61 9.93 -2.54
C PHE A 257 32.12 10.01 -2.21
N TYR A 258 31.25 9.56 -3.12
CA TYR A 258 29.80 9.58 -2.89
C TYR A 258 29.36 8.62 -1.78
N LEU A 259 30.03 7.47 -1.63
CA LEU A 259 29.78 6.58 -0.49
C LEU A 259 30.14 7.25 0.85
N MET A 260 31.28 7.93 0.93
CA MET A 260 31.69 8.66 2.13
C MET A 260 30.76 9.83 2.42
N MET A 261 30.25 10.51 1.39
CA MET A 261 29.25 11.56 1.53
C MET A 261 27.93 11.02 2.13
N LEU A 262 27.48 9.85 1.68
CA LEU A 262 26.33 9.15 2.27
C LEU A 262 26.60 8.72 3.71
N PHE A 263 27.75 8.14 3.98
CA PHE A 263 28.10 7.62 5.30
C PHE A 263 28.22 8.75 6.34
N SER A 264 28.92 9.83 6.00
CA SER A 264 29.03 11.02 6.84
C SER A 264 27.67 11.68 7.07
N SER A 265 26.80 11.74 6.06
CA SER A 265 25.43 12.23 6.20
C SER A 265 24.58 11.34 7.10
N ALA A 266 24.74 10.02 7.00
CA ALA A 266 24.05 9.06 7.87
C ALA A 266 24.42 9.31 9.33
N LEU A 267 25.71 9.42 9.62
CA LEU A 267 26.21 9.74 10.95
C LEU A 267 25.68 11.10 11.43
N PHE A 268 25.76 12.14 10.61
CA PHE A 268 25.28 13.48 10.94
C PHE A 268 23.80 13.48 11.37
N PHE A 269 22.91 12.88 10.58
CA PHE A 269 21.48 12.84 10.92
C PHE A 269 21.20 11.97 12.15
N THR A 270 21.93 10.85 12.33
CA THR A 270 21.77 10.02 13.55
C THR A 270 22.18 10.76 14.81
N MET A 271 23.30 11.51 14.78
CA MET A 271 23.77 12.31 15.90
C MET A 271 22.80 13.45 16.23
N ILE A 272 22.29 14.15 15.22
CA ILE A 272 21.27 15.20 15.43
C ILE A 272 20.01 14.59 16.04
N ALA A 273 19.57 13.43 15.57
CA ALA A 273 18.40 12.75 16.12
C ALA A 273 18.62 12.41 17.60
N GLU A 274 19.80 11.93 17.99
CA GLU A 274 20.13 11.64 19.40
C GLU A 274 20.17 12.92 20.26
N LEU A 275 20.80 13.99 19.77
CA LEU A 275 20.86 15.29 20.47
C LEU A 275 19.45 15.86 20.70
N LEU A 276 18.60 15.82 19.68
CA LEU A 276 17.20 16.26 19.80
C LEU A 276 16.39 15.35 20.72
N ALA A 277 16.65 14.04 20.70
CA ALA A 277 15.97 13.09 21.56
C ALA A 277 16.24 13.41 23.04
N ASN A 278 17.49 13.70 23.41
CA ASN A 278 17.84 14.07 24.79
C ASN A 278 17.07 15.30 25.30
N GLN A 279 16.70 16.23 24.42
CA GLN A 279 16.00 17.47 24.81
C GLN A 279 14.47 17.35 24.77
N ILE A 280 13.93 16.61 23.80
CA ILE A 280 12.51 16.67 23.43
C ILE A 280 11.78 15.34 23.70
N TYR A 281 12.48 14.20 23.67
CA TYR A 281 11.84 12.88 23.61
C TYR A 281 10.96 12.58 24.83
N ILE A 282 11.49 12.71 26.05
CA ILE A 282 10.71 12.48 27.29
C ILE A 282 9.49 13.38 27.35
N LYS A 283 9.65 14.66 27.03
CA LYS A 283 8.55 15.64 27.06
C LYS A 283 7.48 15.27 26.03
N GLY A 284 7.89 14.84 24.84
CA GLY A 284 6.98 14.35 23.80
C GLY A 284 6.23 13.08 24.21
N TRP A 285 6.92 12.15 24.86
CA TRP A 285 6.34 10.90 25.36
C TRP A 285 5.38 11.14 26.54
N ALA A 286 5.75 11.94 27.53
CA ALA A 286 4.86 12.28 28.64
C ALA A 286 3.57 12.94 28.14
N LYS A 287 3.68 13.89 27.19
CA LYS A 287 2.54 14.54 26.55
C LYS A 287 1.68 13.59 25.70
N SER A 288 2.24 12.48 25.21
CA SER A 288 1.46 11.41 24.56
C SER A 288 0.78 10.47 25.54
N GLN A 289 1.23 10.39 26.80
CA GLN A 289 0.52 9.61 27.83
C GLN A 289 -0.56 10.43 28.52
N GLU A 290 -0.45 11.76 28.52
CA GLU A 290 -1.49 12.67 29.01
C GLU A 290 -2.72 12.65 28.10
N GLY A 291 -3.63 11.70 28.37
CA GLY A 291 -4.97 11.68 27.81
C GLY A 291 -5.77 12.88 28.32
N LYS A 292 -5.65 14.06 27.67
CA LYS A 292 -6.62 15.14 27.91
C LYS A 292 -8.01 14.60 27.60
N LYS A 293 -8.88 14.57 28.62
CA LYS A 293 -10.33 14.30 28.49
C LYS A 293 -10.82 14.99 27.22
N ALA A 294 -11.16 14.21 26.20
CA ALA A 294 -11.77 14.77 25.02
C ALA A 294 -12.97 15.58 25.49
N LYS A 295 -12.97 16.90 25.26
CA LYS A 295 -14.21 17.67 25.33
C LYS A 295 -15.18 16.89 24.45
N LEU A 296 -16.24 16.35 25.04
CA LEU A 296 -17.38 15.74 24.35
C LEU A 296 -17.95 16.79 23.42
N THR A 297 -17.31 16.98 22.29
CA THR A 297 -17.77 17.88 21.25
C THR A 297 -18.86 17.08 20.60
N LYS A 298 -20.10 17.29 21.07
CA LYS A 298 -21.31 16.78 20.45
C LYS A 298 -21.34 17.34 19.03
N GLY A 299 -20.68 16.62 18.11
CA GLY A 299 -20.68 16.97 16.71
C GLY A 299 -22.07 16.69 16.16
N TRP A 300 -22.95 17.68 16.22
CA TRP A 300 -24.32 17.60 15.72
C TRP A 300 -24.39 17.04 14.29
N LEU A 301 -23.42 17.40 13.44
CA LEU A 301 -23.28 16.84 12.09
C LEU A 301 -23.07 15.32 12.08
N ILE A 302 -22.22 14.79 12.96
CA ILE A 302 -21.94 13.35 13.06
C ILE A 302 -23.19 12.59 13.55
N GLU A 303 -23.93 13.18 14.50
CA GLU A 303 -25.19 12.61 14.98
C GLU A 303 -26.26 12.59 13.88
N LYS A 304 -26.40 13.69 13.13
CA LYS A 304 -27.36 13.78 12.02
C LYS A 304 -27.03 12.81 10.87
N ILE A 305 -25.76 12.72 10.46
CA ILE A 305 -25.30 11.76 9.45
C ILE A 305 -25.57 10.32 9.92
N SER A 306 -25.23 10.01 11.17
CA SER A 306 -25.47 8.69 11.76
C SER A 306 -26.97 8.34 11.79
N GLN A 307 -27.85 9.29 12.11
CA GLN A 307 -29.30 9.07 12.11
C GLN A 307 -29.86 8.85 10.70
N ILE A 308 -29.41 9.62 9.71
CA ILE A 308 -29.85 9.49 8.31
C ILE A 308 -29.43 8.14 7.74
N LEU A 309 -28.14 7.78 7.86
CA LEU A 309 -27.60 6.53 7.31
C LEU A 309 -28.19 5.28 7.98
N THR A 310 -28.60 5.39 9.25
CA THR A 310 -29.16 4.25 10.00
C THR A 310 -30.68 4.25 10.08
N PHE A 311 -31.36 5.23 9.47
CA PHE A 311 -32.82 5.32 9.41
C PHE A 311 -33.52 4.06 8.88
N PRO A 312 -33.05 3.38 7.80
CA PRO A 312 -33.75 2.21 7.27
C PRO A 312 -33.64 0.96 8.16
N PHE A 313 -32.74 0.94 9.14
CA PHE A 313 -32.49 -0.22 9.99
C PHE A 313 -33.21 -0.12 11.34
N LYS A 314 -33.63 -1.26 11.90
CA LYS A 314 -34.29 -1.36 13.21
C LYS A 314 -33.51 -2.28 14.17
N GLY A 315 -33.74 -2.14 15.48
CA GLY A 315 -33.16 -3.00 16.52
C GLY A 315 -31.64 -2.88 16.68
N PHE A 316 -30.97 -4.00 16.97
CA PHE A 316 -29.53 -4.06 17.27
C PHE A 316 -28.65 -3.63 16.09
N THR A 317 -29.04 -3.92 14.84
CA THR A 317 -28.28 -3.53 13.65
C THR A 317 -28.11 -2.02 13.55
N LYS A 318 -29.16 -1.24 13.89
CA LYS A 318 -29.10 0.22 13.94
C LYS A 318 -28.09 0.72 14.97
N ILE A 319 -28.07 0.10 16.14
CA ILE A 319 -27.16 0.48 17.23
C ILE A 319 -25.71 0.24 16.82
N ILE A 320 -25.40 -0.95 16.29
CA ILE A 320 -24.04 -1.30 15.85
C ILE A 320 -23.57 -0.38 14.71
N LEU A 321 -24.41 -0.16 13.70
CA LEU A 321 -24.10 0.75 12.59
C LEU A 321 -23.85 2.18 13.10
N SER A 322 -24.69 2.68 14.01
CA SER A 322 -24.55 4.04 14.54
C SER A 322 -23.26 4.21 15.34
N ARG A 323 -22.86 3.16 16.07
CA ARG A 323 -21.58 3.10 16.79
C ARG A 323 -20.42 3.15 15.81
N ASP A 324 -20.42 2.28 14.81
CA ASP A 324 -19.29 2.15 13.88
C ASP A 324 -19.13 3.40 13.01
N ILE A 325 -20.23 4.03 12.57
CA ILE A 325 -20.18 5.34 11.88
C ILE A 325 -19.53 6.40 12.77
N LYS A 326 -19.95 6.50 14.04
CA LYS A 326 -19.37 7.47 14.97
C LYS A 326 -17.90 7.19 15.22
N LEU A 327 -17.49 5.93 15.33
CA LEU A 327 -16.09 5.55 15.48
C LEU A 327 -15.29 5.90 14.23
N PHE A 328 -15.80 5.65 13.03
CA PHE A 328 -15.16 6.00 11.76
C PHE A 328 -14.90 7.51 11.62
N PHE A 329 -15.88 8.36 11.94
CA PHE A 329 -15.69 9.81 11.90
C PHE A 329 -14.77 10.35 13.01
N ARG A 330 -14.62 9.59 14.10
CA ARG A 330 -13.73 9.93 15.23
C ARG A 330 -12.30 9.40 15.04
N ASP A 331 -12.12 8.30 14.31
CA ASP A 331 -10.81 7.69 14.06
C ASP A 331 -10.10 8.38 12.90
N ALA A 332 -9.12 9.19 13.25
CA ALA A 332 -8.40 9.97 12.27
C ALA A 332 -7.34 9.21 11.48
N THR A 333 -6.93 8.04 11.96
CA THR A 333 -6.02 7.18 11.23
C THR A 333 -6.71 6.66 9.96
N GLN A 334 -8.02 6.40 10.02
CA GLN A 334 -8.82 6.02 8.85
C GLN A 334 -8.95 7.16 7.85
N TRP A 335 -9.13 8.41 8.31
CA TRP A 335 -9.17 9.59 7.43
C TRP A 335 -7.86 9.81 6.68
N SER A 336 -6.72 9.65 7.35
CA SER A 336 -5.39 9.68 6.72
C SER A 336 -5.29 8.71 5.55
N GLN A 337 -5.69 7.46 5.78
CA GLN A 337 -5.66 6.40 4.77
C GLN A 337 -6.62 6.69 3.63
N LEU A 338 -7.79 7.25 3.92
CA LEU A 338 -8.78 7.65 2.92
C LEU A 338 -8.27 8.81 2.06
N PHE A 339 -7.60 9.82 2.64
CA PHE A 339 -6.97 10.90 1.88
C PHE A 339 -5.85 10.38 0.96
N MET A 340 -4.97 9.51 1.47
CA MET A 340 -3.95 8.87 0.64
C MET A 340 -4.57 8.04 -0.49
N LEU A 341 -5.65 7.31 -0.19
CA LEU A 341 -6.37 6.54 -1.20
C LEU A 341 -7.02 7.45 -2.25
N PHE A 342 -7.61 8.57 -1.83
CA PHE A 342 -8.20 9.56 -2.73
C PHE A 342 -7.16 10.13 -3.70
N ALA A 343 -5.95 10.46 -3.23
CA ALA A 343 -4.87 10.89 -4.10
C ALA A 343 -4.52 9.82 -5.15
N LEU A 344 -4.47 8.54 -4.76
CA LEU A 344 -4.21 7.43 -5.68
C LEU A 344 -5.34 7.27 -6.72
N ILE A 345 -6.59 7.44 -6.30
CA ILE A 345 -7.77 7.43 -7.20
C ILE A 345 -7.69 8.57 -8.22
N VAL A 346 -7.33 9.78 -7.80
CA VAL A 346 -7.17 10.92 -8.72
C VAL A 346 -6.10 10.63 -9.76
N VAL A 347 -4.94 10.11 -9.34
CA VAL A 347 -3.86 9.72 -10.26
C VAL A 347 -4.31 8.61 -11.22
N TYR A 348 -5.05 7.62 -10.71
CA TYR A 348 -5.62 6.54 -11.51
C TYR A 348 -6.57 7.07 -12.59
N VAL A 349 -7.54 7.90 -12.22
CA VAL A 349 -8.49 8.50 -13.16
C VAL A 349 -7.78 9.41 -14.16
N PHE A 350 -6.83 10.23 -13.70
CA PHE A 350 -6.04 11.10 -14.57
C PHE A 350 -5.24 10.30 -15.61
N ASN A 351 -4.69 9.14 -15.25
CA ASN A 351 -3.96 8.29 -16.18
C ASN A 351 -4.78 7.95 -17.44
N PHE A 352 -6.08 7.67 -17.27
CA PHE A 352 -6.97 7.37 -18.40
C PHE A 352 -7.26 8.58 -19.29
N SER A 353 -7.25 9.79 -18.73
CA SER A 353 -7.48 11.03 -19.49
C SER A 353 -6.33 11.41 -20.43
N VAL A 354 -5.10 10.93 -20.16
CA VAL A 354 -3.88 11.30 -20.90
C VAL A 354 -3.40 10.16 -21.83
N LEU A 355 -4.15 9.07 -21.95
CA LEU A 355 -3.79 7.94 -22.81
C LEU A 355 -3.84 8.36 -24.30
N PRO A 356 -2.72 8.27 -25.06
CA PRO A 356 -2.69 8.63 -26.47
C PRO A 356 -3.29 7.50 -27.33
N LEU A 357 -4.62 7.42 -27.38
CA LEU A 357 -5.36 6.38 -28.10
C LEU A 357 -5.26 6.53 -29.63
N ASP A 358 -4.99 7.73 -30.12
CA ASP A 358 -4.94 8.06 -31.56
C ASP A 358 -3.68 7.52 -32.27
N LYS A 359 -2.69 7.06 -31.52
CA LYS A 359 -1.39 6.57 -32.05
C LYS A 359 -1.33 5.05 -32.19
N ALA A 360 -2.40 4.33 -31.82
CA ALA A 360 -2.43 2.88 -31.90
C ALA A 360 -2.76 2.39 -33.33
N PRO A 361 -2.10 1.33 -33.82
CA PRO A 361 -2.35 0.77 -35.17
C PRO A 361 -3.69 0.01 -35.30
N ILE A 362 -4.63 0.20 -34.36
CA ILE A 362 -5.91 -0.51 -34.23
C ILE A 362 -7.04 0.53 -34.21
N PRO A 363 -8.27 0.24 -34.72
CA PRO A 363 -9.38 1.18 -34.65
C PRO A 363 -9.61 1.71 -33.23
N ILE A 364 -9.64 3.04 -33.11
CA ILE A 364 -9.77 3.77 -31.84
C ILE A 364 -10.92 3.23 -31.00
N LEU A 365 -12.08 2.99 -31.63
CA LEU A 365 -13.26 2.49 -30.96
C LEU A 365 -13.09 1.06 -30.41
N TYR A 366 -12.30 0.21 -31.05
CA TYR A 366 -11.98 -1.12 -30.50
C TYR A 366 -11.04 -1.00 -29.29
N MET A 367 -10.03 -0.14 -29.38
CA MET A 367 -9.06 0.06 -28.29
C MET A 367 -9.74 0.67 -27.05
N GLN A 368 -10.60 1.67 -27.22
CA GLN A 368 -11.37 2.30 -26.14
C GLN A 368 -12.21 1.28 -25.38
N ASN A 369 -12.96 0.44 -26.10
CA ASN A 369 -13.85 -0.55 -25.51
C ASN A 369 -13.09 -1.73 -24.88
N LEU A 370 -11.96 -2.15 -25.46
CA LEU A 370 -11.07 -3.15 -24.86
C LEU A 370 -10.47 -2.62 -23.55
N LEU A 371 -9.99 -1.38 -23.54
CA LEU A 371 -9.45 -0.75 -22.33
C LEU A 371 -10.54 -0.55 -21.27
N ALA A 372 -11.75 -0.15 -21.65
CA ALA A 372 -12.89 -0.04 -20.75
C ALA A 372 -13.27 -1.41 -20.13
N PHE A 373 -13.19 -2.50 -20.90
CA PHE A 373 -13.43 -3.84 -20.37
C PHE A 373 -12.31 -4.27 -19.40
N LEU A 374 -11.04 -4.10 -19.77
CA LEU A 374 -9.89 -4.42 -18.91
C LEU A 374 -9.86 -3.57 -17.64
N ASN A 375 -10.38 -2.35 -17.71
CA ASN A 375 -10.52 -1.43 -16.59
C ASN A 375 -11.41 -1.99 -15.47
N ILE A 376 -12.36 -2.88 -15.76
CA ILE A 376 -13.13 -3.60 -14.72
C ILE A 376 -12.19 -4.39 -13.79
N GLY A 377 -11.16 -5.03 -14.35
CA GLY A 377 -10.15 -5.77 -13.58
C GLY A 377 -9.24 -4.89 -12.76
N LEU A 378 -8.81 -3.76 -13.33
CA LEU A 378 -8.01 -2.77 -12.61
C LEU A 378 -8.81 -2.13 -11.47
N ALA A 379 -10.05 -1.71 -11.74
CA ALA A 379 -10.96 -1.17 -10.74
C ALA A 379 -11.25 -2.21 -9.65
N GLY A 380 -11.56 -3.45 -10.03
CA GLY A 380 -11.75 -4.56 -9.09
C GLY A 380 -10.53 -4.79 -8.20
N PHE A 381 -9.32 -4.74 -8.77
CA PHE A 381 -8.07 -4.84 -8.00
C PHE A 381 -7.91 -3.70 -7.00
N VAL A 382 -8.22 -2.45 -7.40
CA VAL A 382 -8.23 -1.30 -6.49
C VAL A 382 -9.23 -1.52 -5.36
N ILE A 383 -10.44 -1.98 -5.67
CA ILE A 383 -11.47 -2.28 -4.67
C ILE A 383 -11.05 -3.40 -3.71
N ALA A 384 -10.42 -4.47 -4.19
CA ALA A 384 -9.83 -5.51 -3.35
C ALA A 384 -8.75 -4.95 -2.42
N ALA A 385 -7.87 -4.07 -2.92
CA ALA A 385 -6.81 -3.43 -2.14
C ALA A 385 -7.36 -2.49 -1.05
N VAL A 386 -8.41 -1.73 -1.35
CA VAL A 386 -9.14 -0.91 -0.38
C VAL A 386 -9.83 -1.80 0.65
N GLY A 387 -10.47 -2.87 0.19
CA GLY A 387 -11.10 -3.88 1.04
C GLY A 387 -10.11 -4.53 2.01
N ALA A 388 -8.87 -4.78 1.59
CA ALA A 388 -7.84 -5.30 2.49
C ALA A 388 -7.52 -4.35 3.66
N ARG A 389 -7.64 -3.04 3.45
CA ARG A 389 -7.32 -2.00 4.45
C ARG A 389 -8.48 -1.68 5.37
N PHE A 390 -9.70 -1.64 4.85
CA PHE A 390 -10.88 -1.20 5.62
C PHE A 390 -11.84 -2.35 5.95
N VAL A 391 -12.06 -3.27 5.02
CA VAL A 391 -13.05 -4.35 5.16
C VAL A 391 -12.50 -5.52 5.94
N PHE A 392 -11.33 -6.05 5.54
CA PHE A 392 -10.72 -7.21 6.18
C PHE A 392 -10.43 -6.99 7.69
N PRO A 393 -9.90 -5.83 8.14
CA PRO A 393 -9.63 -5.60 9.55
C PRO A 393 -10.89 -5.30 10.38
N ALA A 394 -12.06 -5.08 9.77
CA ALA A 394 -13.25 -4.53 10.44
C ALA A 394 -13.70 -5.32 11.68
N VAL A 395 -13.54 -6.64 11.66
CA VAL A 395 -13.82 -7.51 12.82
C VAL A 395 -12.71 -7.40 13.87
N SER A 396 -11.45 -7.35 13.43
CA SER A 396 -10.29 -7.24 14.32
C SER A 396 -10.19 -5.88 15.03
N LEU A 397 -10.82 -4.84 14.46
CA LEU A 397 -10.90 -3.49 15.04
C LEU A 397 -11.69 -3.43 16.35
N GLU A 398 -12.53 -4.42 16.67
CA GLU A 398 -13.19 -4.50 17.99
C GLU A 398 -12.18 -4.74 19.14
N LYS A 399 -10.96 -5.23 18.82
CA LYS A 399 -9.89 -5.50 19.77
C LYS A 399 -10.37 -6.30 20.99
N GLU A 400 -9.93 -5.93 22.18
CA GLU A 400 -10.29 -6.54 23.46
C GLU A 400 -11.77 -6.34 23.81
N ALA A 401 -12.50 -5.39 23.20
CA ALA A 401 -13.92 -5.18 23.49
C ALA A 401 -14.83 -6.25 22.84
N PHE A 402 -14.28 -7.19 22.07
CA PHE A 402 -15.05 -8.21 21.38
C PHE A 402 -15.82 -9.16 22.34
N TRP A 403 -15.33 -9.38 23.57
CA TRP A 403 -16.06 -10.19 24.57
C TRP A 403 -17.42 -9.59 24.92
N ILE A 404 -17.59 -8.26 24.84
CA ILE A 404 -18.86 -7.57 25.07
C ILE A 404 -19.88 -7.98 24.01
N ILE A 405 -19.43 -8.17 22.76
CA ILE A 405 -20.29 -8.59 21.65
C ILE A 405 -20.69 -10.06 21.79
N GLN A 406 -19.77 -10.92 22.24
CA GLN A 406 -20.05 -12.34 22.48
C GLN A 406 -21.04 -12.56 23.64
N THR A 407 -21.03 -11.69 24.64
CA THR A 407 -21.91 -11.78 25.82
C THR A 407 -23.23 -11.03 25.64
N ALA A 408 -23.31 -10.11 24.68
CA ALA A 408 -24.54 -9.41 24.34
C ALA A 408 -25.57 -10.36 23.70
N PRO A 409 -26.88 -10.07 23.81
CA PRO A 409 -27.95 -10.83 23.15
C PRO A 409 -28.02 -10.52 21.64
N ILE A 410 -26.88 -10.58 20.95
CA ILE A 410 -26.70 -10.25 19.54
C ILE A 410 -26.09 -11.46 18.84
N SER A 411 -26.74 -11.95 17.78
CA SER A 411 -26.18 -13.04 16.98
C SER A 411 -24.92 -12.58 16.22
N LEU A 412 -23.89 -13.44 16.17
CA LEU A 412 -22.68 -13.17 15.40
C LEU A 412 -22.98 -12.94 13.91
N LYS A 413 -24.00 -13.62 13.38
CA LYS A 413 -24.54 -13.37 12.03
C LYS A 413 -24.96 -11.92 11.85
N GLN A 414 -25.81 -11.39 12.73
CA GLN A 414 -26.27 -9.99 12.67
C GLN A 414 -25.10 -9.01 12.80
N PHE A 415 -24.11 -9.33 13.65
CA PHE A 415 -22.90 -8.53 13.77
C PHE A 415 -22.10 -8.47 12.45
N LEU A 416 -21.83 -9.61 11.81
CA LEU A 416 -21.09 -9.63 10.53
C LEU A 416 -21.84 -8.91 9.40
N TRP A 417 -23.15 -9.14 9.28
CA TRP A 417 -23.98 -8.46 8.27
C TRP A 417 -24.10 -6.96 8.53
N SER A 418 -24.09 -6.51 9.79
CA SER A 418 -24.05 -5.08 10.10
C SER A 418 -22.75 -4.43 9.61
N LYS A 419 -21.61 -5.12 9.75
CA LYS A 419 -20.33 -4.66 9.20
C LYS A 419 -20.31 -4.67 7.68
N PHE A 420 -20.94 -5.68 7.07
CA PHE A 420 -21.10 -5.76 5.61
C PHE A 420 -21.82 -4.53 5.09
N LEU A 421 -22.99 -4.23 5.65
CA LEU A 421 -23.77 -3.08 5.23
C LEU A 421 -23.03 -1.75 5.42
N MET A 422 -22.32 -1.58 6.55
CA MET A 422 -21.56 -0.35 6.79
C MET A 422 -20.50 -0.09 5.73
N LEU A 423 -19.77 -1.13 5.32
CA LEU A 423 -18.58 -0.99 4.48
C LEU A 423 -18.85 -1.22 2.99
N PHE A 424 -19.93 -1.93 2.67
CA PHE A 424 -20.40 -2.14 1.31
C PHE A 424 -20.73 -0.82 0.61
N PHE A 425 -21.55 0.05 1.20
CA PHE A 425 -21.98 1.29 0.53
C PHE A 425 -20.83 2.25 0.19
N PRO A 426 -19.90 2.58 1.11
CA PRO A 426 -18.76 3.43 0.76
C PRO A 426 -17.87 2.81 -0.30
N LEU A 427 -17.67 1.49 -0.27
CA LEU A 427 -16.85 0.78 -1.25
C LEU A 427 -17.53 0.75 -2.63
N LEU A 428 -18.85 0.58 -2.67
CA LEU A 428 -19.66 0.61 -3.89
C LEU A 428 -19.63 1.98 -4.55
N ILE A 429 -19.86 3.06 -3.78
CA ILE A 429 -19.78 4.43 -4.29
C ILE A 429 -18.41 4.68 -4.92
N LEU A 430 -17.35 4.21 -4.26
CA LEU A 430 -16.00 4.32 -4.79
C LEU A 430 -15.83 3.54 -6.10
N ALA A 431 -16.30 2.29 -6.14
CA ALA A 431 -16.16 1.40 -7.28
C ALA A 431 -16.88 1.94 -8.53
N GLU A 432 -18.14 2.37 -8.36
CA GLU A 432 -18.95 2.96 -9.42
C GLU A 432 -18.35 4.27 -9.92
N LEU A 433 -17.92 5.15 -9.01
CA LEU A 433 -17.29 6.42 -9.40
C LEU A 433 -16.01 6.17 -10.22
N LEU A 434 -15.20 5.19 -9.82
CA LEU A 434 -13.99 4.82 -10.56
C LEU A 434 -14.32 4.35 -11.97
N VAL A 435 -15.20 3.35 -12.11
CA VAL A 435 -15.53 2.76 -13.41
C VAL A 435 -16.26 3.76 -14.31
N PHE A 436 -17.22 4.50 -13.77
CA PHE A 436 -17.97 5.50 -14.53
C PHE A 436 -17.08 6.63 -15.05
N LEU A 437 -16.25 7.25 -14.19
CA LEU A 437 -15.36 8.34 -14.62
C LEU A 437 -14.32 7.87 -15.63
N THR A 438 -13.70 6.71 -15.41
CA THR A 438 -12.68 6.19 -16.34
C THR A 438 -13.27 5.83 -17.69
N ASN A 439 -14.44 5.19 -17.73
CA ASN A 439 -15.12 4.88 -18.99
C ASN A 439 -15.61 6.14 -19.71
N TYR A 440 -16.02 7.16 -18.96
CA TYR A 440 -16.35 8.48 -19.50
C TYR A 440 -15.13 9.13 -20.16
N PHE A 441 -13.97 9.16 -19.50
CA PHE A 441 -12.73 9.69 -20.09
C PHE A 441 -12.24 8.88 -21.30
N LEU A 442 -12.49 7.57 -21.32
CA LEU A 442 -12.18 6.70 -22.45
C LEU A 442 -13.15 6.85 -23.64
N ASN A 443 -14.25 7.60 -23.50
CA ASN A 443 -15.34 7.66 -24.47
C ASN A 443 -15.85 6.26 -24.89
N ALA A 444 -16.02 5.37 -23.91
CA ALA A 444 -16.51 4.02 -24.15
C ALA A 444 -17.97 4.02 -24.61
N THR A 445 -18.40 2.93 -25.28
CA THR A 445 -19.80 2.81 -25.72
C THR A 445 -20.75 2.64 -24.53
N ASP A 446 -21.98 3.14 -24.65
CA ASP A 446 -23.02 3.05 -23.60
C ASP A 446 -23.21 1.61 -23.08
N PHE A 447 -23.17 0.63 -23.98
CA PHE A 447 -23.25 -0.78 -23.62
C PHE A 447 -22.18 -1.20 -22.61
N LEU A 448 -20.93 -0.78 -22.85
CA LEU A 448 -19.80 -1.12 -21.99
C LEU A 448 -19.82 -0.34 -20.68
N ILE A 449 -20.34 0.89 -20.69
CA ILE A 449 -20.57 1.66 -19.46
C ILE A 449 -21.55 0.90 -18.55
N TYR A 450 -22.70 0.46 -19.07
CA TYR A 450 -23.68 -0.28 -18.28
C TYR A 450 -23.16 -1.67 -17.84
N LEU A 451 -22.52 -2.41 -18.74
CA LEU A 451 -21.96 -3.72 -18.42
C LEU A 451 -20.93 -3.59 -17.29
N SER A 452 -19.95 -2.70 -17.45
CA SER A 452 -18.90 -2.51 -16.44
C SER A 452 -19.43 -2.01 -15.09
N SER A 453 -20.45 -1.15 -15.05
CA SER A 453 -21.12 -0.76 -13.79
C SER A 453 -21.81 -1.94 -13.13
N ILE A 454 -22.55 -2.77 -13.88
CA ILE A 454 -23.19 -3.96 -13.29
C ILE A 454 -22.14 -4.96 -12.79
N THR A 455 -21.07 -5.21 -13.55
CA THR A 455 -20.01 -6.12 -13.13
C THR A 455 -19.29 -5.61 -11.89
N ILE A 456 -18.96 -4.31 -11.81
CA ILE A 456 -18.25 -3.78 -10.65
C ILE A 456 -19.15 -3.77 -9.40
N PHE A 457 -20.45 -3.57 -9.56
CA PHE A 457 -21.43 -3.73 -8.49
C PHE A 457 -21.37 -5.14 -7.89
N LEU A 458 -21.41 -6.17 -8.73
CA LEU A 458 -21.30 -7.58 -8.31
C LEU A 458 -19.94 -7.89 -7.68
N ILE A 459 -18.84 -7.48 -8.33
CA ILE A 459 -17.49 -7.64 -7.77
C ILE A 459 -17.40 -7.02 -6.38
N THR A 460 -18.00 -5.85 -6.16
CA THR A 460 -17.95 -5.16 -4.86
C THR A 460 -18.69 -5.94 -3.77
N ILE A 461 -19.80 -6.59 -4.09
CA ILE A 461 -20.52 -7.49 -3.17
C ILE A 461 -19.61 -8.63 -2.73
N GLY A 462 -19.06 -9.39 -3.70
CA GLY A 462 -18.17 -10.51 -3.42
C GLY A 462 -16.91 -10.12 -2.66
N VAL A 463 -16.23 -9.04 -3.04
CA VAL A 463 -15.03 -8.53 -2.36
C VAL A 463 -15.34 -8.11 -0.92
N THR A 464 -16.48 -7.44 -0.68
CA THR A 464 -16.87 -7.04 0.68
C THR A 464 -17.16 -8.25 1.55
N SER A 465 -17.87 -9.24 1.01
CA SER A 465 -18.18 -10.49 1.72
C SER A 465 -16.91 -11.27 2.05
N LEU A 466 -16.00 -11.46 1.08
CA LEU A 466 -14.71 -12.09 1.28
C LEU A 466 -13.90 -11.37 2.35
N GLY A 467 -13.90 -10.03 2.35
CA GLY A 467 -13.17 -9.24 3.33
C GLY A 467 -13.65 -9.50 4.76
N ILE A 468 -14.95 -9.41 4.99
CA ILE A 468 -15.53 -9.59 6.32
C ILE A 468 -15.46 -11.04 6.78
N GLY A 469 -15.83 -11.97 5.90
CA GLY A 469 -15.77 -13.40 6.18
C GLY A 469 -14.36 -13.85 6.53
N MET A 470 -13.36 -13.47 5.72
CA MET A 470 -11.97 -13.83 6.01
C MET A 470 -11.38 -13.08 7.20
N GLY A 471 -11.79 -11.83 7.42
CA GLY A 471 -11.47 -11.06 8.63
C GLY A 471 -12.00 -11.74 9.90
N ALA A 472 -13.19 -12.35 9.83
CA ALA A 472 -13.78 -13.16 10.89
C ALA A 472 -13.11 -14.55 11.04
N ILE A 473 -12.61 -15.14 9.94
CA ILE A 473 -11.86 -16.42 9.98
C ILE A 473 -10.46 -16.23 10.59
N TYR A 474 -9.81 -15.09 10.36
CA TYR A 474 -8.46 -14.79 10.86
C TYR A 474 -8.41 -13.53 11.73
N PRO A 475 -9.19 -13.44 12.83
CA PRO A 475 -9.28 -12.22 13.60
C PRO A 475 -8.04 -12.06 14.48
N LYS A 476 -7.47 -10.86 14.45
CA LYS A 476 -6.31 -10.46 15.27
C LYS A 476 -6.69 -9.29 16.18
N PHE A 477 -7.17 -9.61 17.38
CA PHE A 477 -7.61 -8.60 18.35
C PHE A 477 -6.45 -7.91 19.10
N ASN A 478 -5.31 -8.61 19.26
CA ASN A 478 -4.15 -8.09 19.98
C ASN A 478 -3.08 -7.58 18.99
N VAL A 479 -3.32 -6.42 18.39
CA VAL A 479 -2.38 -5.76 17.48
C VAL A 479 -2.30 -4.26 17.80
N GLU A 480 -1.07 -3.76 17.97
CA GLU A 480 -0.82 -2.34 18.25
C GLU A 480 -1.06 -1.45 17.03
N ASN A 481 -0.65 -1.91 15.84
CA ASN A 481 -0.82 -1.18 14.59
C ASN A 481 -1.86 -1.85 13.69
N VAL A 482 -2.99 -1.16 13.45
CA VAL A 482 -4.09 -1.62 12.60
C VAL A 482 -3.60 -1.98 11.19
N ALA A 483 -2.61 -1.27 10.65
CA ALA A 483 -2.07 -1.56 9.31
C ALA A 483 -1.38 -2.95 9.22
N GLN A 484 -0.91 -3.50 10.35
CA GLN A 484 -0.32 -4.84 10.40
C GLN A 484 -1.35 -5.97 10.32
N ILE A 485 -2.63 -5.66 10.51
CA ILE A 485 -3.71 -6.65 10.38
C ILE A 485 -3.82 -7.07 8.92
N SER A 486 -3.86 -6.09 8.00
CA SER A 486 -3.97 -6.27 6.55
C SER A 486 -2.75 -6.94 5.91
N THR A 487 -1.55 -6.76 6.47
CA THR A 487 -0.32 -7.42 5.98
C THR A 487 -0.08 -8.80 6.59
N GLY A 488 -0.94 -9.24 7.50
CA GLY A 488 -0.89 -10.58 8.07
C GLY A 488 -1.28 -11.67 7.07
N TYR A 489 -0.99 -12.92 7.42
CA TYR A 489 -1.36 -14.12 6.65
C TYR A 489 -2.82 -14.09 6.14
N GLY A 490 -3.79 -13.75 6.99
CA GLY A 490 -5.20 -13.67 6.58
C GLY A 490 -5.48 -12.61 5.51
N GLY A 491 -4.81 -11.45 5.58
CA GLY A 491 -4.94 -10.38 4.60
C GLY A 491 -4.31 -10.75 3.25
N ILE A 492 -3.20 -11.49 3.25
CA ILE A 492 -2.57 -12.02 2.03
C ILE A 492 -3.51 -13.02 1.34
N ILE A 493 -4.09 -13.97 2.07
CA ILE A 493 -5.02 -14.93 1.47
C ILE A 493 -6.26 -14.20 0.94
N TYR A 494 -6.77 -13.21 1.68
CA TYR A 494 -7.90 -12.40 1.22
C TYR A 494 -7.59 -11.72 -0.11
N MET A 495 -6.39 -11.15 -0.25
CA MET A 495 -5.97 -10.51 -1.49
C MET A 495 -5.92 -11.52 -2.65
N ILE A 496 -5.30 -12.69 -2.44
CA ILE A 496 -5.16 -13.72 -3.47
C ILE A 496 -6.54 -14.22 -3.92
N ILE A 497 -7.43 -14.54 -2.96
CA ILE A 497 -8.77 -15.04 -3.27
C ILE A 497 -9.59 -13.96 -3.98
N SER A 498 -9.51 -12.70 -3.54
CA SER A 498 -10.23 -11.59 -4.18
C SER A 498 -9.76 -11.35 -5.61
N ILE A 499 -8.44 -11.39 -5.86
CA ILE A 499 -7.88 -11.23 -7.21
C ILE A 499 -8.27 -12.41 -8.11
N ALA A 500 -8.18 -13.64 -7.59
CA ALA A 500 -8.61 -14.83 -8.33
C ALA A 500 -10.10 -14.77 -8.67
N TYR A 501 -10.93 -14.36 -7.71
CA TYR A 501 -12.36 -14.13 -7.90
C TYR A 501 -12.65 -13.11 -9.02
N ILE A 502 -12.02 -11.94 -8.96
CA ILE A 502 -12.15 -10.90 -9.99
C ILE A 502 -11.72 -11.44 -11.37
N GLY A 503 -10.58 -12.13 -11.42
CA GLY A 503 -10.06 -12.72 -12.65
C GLY A 503 -11.01 -13.76 -13.26
N ILE A 504 -11.64 -14.59 -12.43
CA ILE A 504 -12.63 -15.59 -12.90
C ILE A 504 -13.87 -14.89 -13.46
N ILE A 505 -14.41 -13.87 -12.78
CA ILE A 505 -15.58 -13.12 -13.28
C ILE A 505 -15.26 -12.50 -14.65
N ILE A 506 -14.11 -11.83 -14.77
CA ILE A 506 -13.72 -11.16 -16.02
C ILE A 506 -13.46 -12.18 -17.13
N ALA A 507 -12.84 -13.33 -16.83
CA ALA A 507 -12.61 -14.37 -17.82
C ALA A 507 -13.92 -14.97 -18.35
N LEU A 508 -14.91 -15.18 -17.47
CA LEU A 508 -16.23 -15.66 -17.85
C LEU A 508 -17.01 -14.62 -18.67
N GLU A 509 -16.82 -13.33 -18.39
CA GLU A 509 -17.51 -12.23 -19.05
C GLU A 509 -16.83 -11.79 -20.37
N ALA A 510 -15.54 -12.08 -20.56
CA ALA A 510 -14.78 -11.67 -21.73
C ALA A 510 -15.37 -12.18 -23.06
N TYR A 511 -15.78 -13.45 -23.10
CA TYR A 511 -16.38 -14.02 -24.31
C TYR A 511 -17.77 -13.44 -24.63
N PRO A 512 -18.73 -13.38 -23.68
CA PRO A 512 -20.00 -12.68 -23.87
C PRO A 512 -19.83 -11.22 -24.30
N ALA A 513 -18.99 -10.46 -23.59
CA ALA A 513 -18.78 -9.04 -23.86
C ALA A 513 -18.22 -8.83 -25.28
N TYR A 514 -17.23 -9.62 -25.69
CA TYR A 514 -16.66 -9.55 -27.03
C TYR A 514 -17.70 -9.85 -28.13
N LYS A 515 -18.52 -10.88 -27.94
CA LYS A 515 -19.53 -11.29 -28.93
C LYS A 515 -20.67 -10.28 -29.06
N ILE A 516 -21.18 -9.78 -27.95
CA ILE A 516 -22.25 -8.76 -27.96
C ILE A 516 -21.74 -7.44 -28.55
N PHE A 517 -20.49 -7.08 -28.28
CA PHE A 517 -19.86 -5.91 -28.86
C PHE A 517 -19.66 -6.04 -30.38
N MET A 518 -19.18 -7.19 -30.85
CA MET A 518 -19.02 -7.46 -32.28
C MET A 518 -20.35 -7.54 -33.04
N PHE A 519 -21.41 -8.04 -32.41
CA PHE A 519 -22.77 -8.02 -32.96
C PHE A 519 -23.21 -6.57 -33.24
N LYS A 520 -23.01 -5.65 -32.28
CA LYS A 520 -23.42 -4.23 -32.44
C LYS A 520 -22.59 -3.44 -33.44
N LEU A 521 -21.33 -3.82 -33.70
CA LEU A 521 -20.44 -3.06 -34.58
C LEU A 521 -20.42 -3.52 -36.04
N LYS A 522 -20.70 -4.80 -36.30
CA LYS A 522 -20.53 -5.41 -37.63
C LYS A 522 -21.77 -6.17 -38.11
N ASP A 523 -22.90 -6.08 -37.40
CA ASP A 523 -24.15 -6.79 -37.69
C ASP A 523 -23.97 -8.31 -37.92
N PHE A 524 -22.98 -8.93 -37.27
CA PHE A 524 -22.78 -10.38 -37.36
C PHE A 524 -23.82 -11.10 -36.50
N PRO A 525 -24.76 -11.89 -37.06
CA PRO A 525 -25.81 -12.54 -36.27
C PRO A 525 -25.21 -13.51 -35.24
N ILE A 526 -25.66 -13.39 -33.98
CA ILE A 526 -25.29 -14.31 -32.90
C ILE A 526 -26.02 -15.63 -33.14
N THR A 527 -25.28 -16.74 -33.24
CA THR A 527 -25.90 -18.07 -33.42
C THR A 527 -26.57 -18.55 -32.13
N PHE A 528 -27.57 -19.44 -32.26
CA PHE A 528 -28.26 -20.03 -31.11
C PHE A 528 -27.31 -20.65 -30.07
N TRP A 529 -26.26 -21.35 -30.53
CA TRP A 529 -25.23 -21.91 -29.67
C TRP A 529 -24.44 -20.85 -28.90
N GLN A 530 -24.18 -19.68 -29.50
CA GLN A 530 -23.50 -18.58 -28.81
C GLN A 530 -24.40 -17.94 -27.74
N TRP A 531 -25.71 -17.85 -27.98
CA TRP A 531 -26.67 -17.43 -26.94
C TRP A 531 -26.69 -18.39 -25.75
N ILE A 532 -26.69 -19.71 -25.99
CA ILE A 532 -26.59 -20.70 -24.92
C ILE A 532 -25.33 -20.49 -24.08
N TRP A 533 -24.17 -20.29 -24.71
CA TRP A 533 -22.92 -20.01 -24.01
C TRP A 533 -22.96 -18.72 -23.20
N ILE A 534 -23.58 -17.66 -23.72
CA ILE A 534 -23.76 -16.39 -23.00
C ILE A 534 -24.61 -16.61 -21.74
N PHE A 535 -25.77 -17.25 -21.87
CA PHE A 535 -26.64 -17.54 -20.72
C PHE A 535 -25.96 -18.45 -19.70
N PHE A 536 -25.20 -19.45 -20.16
CA PHE A 536 -24.43 -20.32 -19.29
C PHE A 536 -23.36 -19.54 -18.51
N SER A 537 -22.56 -18.70 -19.17
CA SER A 537 -21.56 -17.86 -18.51
C SER A 537 -22.18 -16.96 -17.43
N PHE A 538 -23.28 -16.27 -17.74
CA PHE A 538 -23.98 -15.45 -16.75
C PHE A 538 -24.59 -16.27 -15.61
N GLY A 539 -25.12 -17.45 -15.89
CA GLY A 539 -25.61 -18.38 -14.86
C GLY A 539 -24.49 -18.83 -13.90
N VAL A 540 -23.31 -19.14 -14.43
CA VAL A 540 -22.13 -19.49 -13.63
C VAL A 540 -21.67 -18.31 -12.78
N ILE A 541 -21.67 -17.09 -13.33
CA ILE A 541 -21.33 -15.86 -12.57
C ILE A 541 -22.27 -15.69 -11.37
N ILE A 542 -23.59 -15.86 -11.56
CA ILE A 542 -24.57 -15.75 -10.46
C ILE A 542 -24.32 -16.80 -9.37
N ILE A 543 -24.00 -18.04 -9.75
CA ILE A 543 -23.69 -19.10 -8.78
C ILE A 543 -22.43 -18.75 -7.99
N ILE A 544 -21.38 -18.29 -8.68
CA ILE A 544 -20.13 -17.86 -8.03
C ILE A 544 -20.41 -16.71 -7.06
N GLU A 545 -21.21 -15.71 -7.45
CA GLU A 545 -21.58 -14.56 -6.62
C GLU A 545 -22.34 -15.00 -5.35
N LEU A 546 -23.30 -15.93 -5.47
CA LEU A 546 -24.02 -16.45 -4.31
C LEU A 546 -23.08 -17.20 -3.35
N ILE A 547 -22.13 -17.97 -3.90
CA ILE A 547 -21.13 -18.68 -3.09
C ILE A 547 -20.22 -17.66 -2.38
N THR A 548 -19.70 -16.66 -3.08
CA THR A 548 -18.81 -15.65 -2.48
C THR A 548 -19.54 -14.74 -1.49
N LEU A 549 -20.84 -14.51 -1.65
CA LEU A 549 -21.65 -13.74 -0.70
C LEU A 549 -21.90 -14.50 0.61
N PHE A 550 -22.30 -15.77 0.56
CA PHE A 550 -22.77 -16.48 1.76
C PHE A 550 -21.69 -17.34 2.44
N LEU A 551 -20.84 -18.01 1.67
CA LEU A 551 -19.88 -18.98 2.23
C LEU A 551 -18.84 -18.33 3.17
N PRO A 552 -18.19 -17.21 2.83
CA PRO A 552 -17.17 -16.60 3.69
C PRO A 552 -17.76 -16.12 5.01
N ILE A 553 -18.96 -15.52 4.98
CA ILE A 553 -19.65 -15.01 6.17
C ILE A 553 -20.04 -16.19 7.08
N TYR A 554 -20.59 -17.27 6.53
CA TYR A 554 -20.94 -18.47 7.29
C TYR A 554 -19.72 -19.13 7.96
N LEU A 555 -18.61 -19.27 7.21
CA LEU A 555 -17.36 -19.81 7.76
C LEU A 555 -16.75 -18.90 8.83
N GLY A 556 -16.86 -17.58 8.64
CA GLY A 556 -16.46 -16.57 9.62
C GLY A 556 -17.26 -16.66 10.92
N GLU A 557 -18.58 -16.78 10.81
CA GLU A 557 -19.49 -16.95 11.95
C GLU A 557 -19.11 -18.18 12.79
N LYS A 558 -19.00 -19.36 12.15
CA LYS A 558 -18.65 -20.62 12.83
C LYS A 558 -17.30 -20.56 13.51
N LYS A 559 -16.33 -19.84 12.94
CA LYS A 559 -14.99 -19.75 13.52
C LYS A 559 -14.90 -18.73 14.66
N LEU A 560 -15.70 -17.67 14.61
CA LEU A 560 -15.83 -16.73 15.72
C LEU A 560 -16.55 -17.35 16.92
N SER A 561 -17.54 -18.22 16.70
CA SER A 561 -18.26 -18.88 17.80
C SER A 561 -17.41 -19.89 18.57
N LEU A 562 -16.41 -20.50 17.91
CA LEU A 562 -15.49 -21.47 18.53
C LEU A 562 -14.33 -20.81 19.29
N LYS A 563 -14.21 -19.48 19.23
CA LYS A 563 -13.08 -18.75 19.80
C LYS A 563 -13.47 -18.23 21.18
N GLU A 564 -12.93 -18.87 22.22
CA GLU A 564 -12.92 -18.33 23.57
C GLU A 564 -12.06 -17.06 23.58
N VAL A 565 -12.63 -15.96 24.09
CA VAL A 565 -11.96 -14.65 24.21
C VAL A 565 -11.34 -14.50 25.58
#